data_AF-A0A972I466-F1
#
_entry.id   AF-A0A972I466-F1
#
_cell.length_a   1.000
_cell.length_b   1.000
_cell.length_c   1.000
_cell.angle_alpha   90.00
_cell.angle_beta   90.00
_cell.angle_gamma   90.00
#
_symmetry.space_group_name_H-M   'P 1'
#
loop_
_entity.id
_entity.type
_entity.pdbx_description
1 polymer ?
#
loop_
_entity_poly.entity_id
_entity_poly.type
_entity_poly.pdbx_seq_one_letter_code
_entity_poly.pdbx_strand_id
1 'polypeptide(L)'
;MITPLDIQNKEFKKSLFGYKTQEVDAYLDSINEDYEKLYKENIELKDKISILTEQIRQYNNLEETLKSTLVIAQSTADEVTTSARKKAELIIEDAEITAKNKINEALEEVNNIKREYENLKKEIYIFKTRYESFIKAQLMSIEEFFNNFEEKIDERDDKGIIINDDLKEVDNLGA
;
A
#
# COMPACT_ATOMS: atom_id res chain seq x y z
N MET A 1 -73.22 -18.04 -24.05
CA MET A 1 -73.13 -19.48 -23.75
C MET A 1 -74.32 -19.81 -22.86
N ILE A 2 -74.99 -20.94 -23.11
CA ILE A 2 -76.14 -21.37 -22.31
C ILE A 2 -75.63 -21.79 -20.93
N THR A 3 -76.26 -21.34 -19.86
CA THR A 3 -75.96 -21.73 -18.48
C THR A 3 -76.83 -22.93 -18.07
N PRO A 4 -76.46 -23.68 -17.02
CA PRO A 4 -77.35 -24.70 -16.45
C PRO A 4 -78.76 -24.14 -16.15
N LEU A 5 -78.82 -22.89 -15.66
CA LEU A 5 -80.08 -22.18 -15.38
C LEU A 5 -80.90 -21.90 -16.66
N ASP A 6 -80.24 -21.68 -17.80
CA ASP A 6 -80.92 -21.49 -19.09
C ASP A 6 -81.49 -22.80 -19.64
N ILE A 7 -80.91 -23.96 -19.30
CA ILE A 7 -81.45 -25.29 -19.64
C ILE A 7 -82.69 -25.57 -18.80
N GLN A 8 -82.62 -25.28 -17.50
CA GLN A 8 -83.71 -25.52 -16.55
C GLN A 8 -84.95 -24.66 -16.82
N ASN A 9 -84.76 -23.42 -17.27
CA ASN A 9 -85.85 -22.49 -17.57
C ASN A 9 -86.33 -22.58 -19.03
N LYS A 10 -85.90 -23.60 -19.80
CA LYS A 10 -86.21 -23.68 -21.22
C LYS A 10 -87.62 -24.23 -21.46
N GLU A 11 -88.53 -23.36 -21.89
CA GLU A 11 -89.86 -23.77 -22.35
C GLU A 11 -89.91 -24.07 -23.84
N PHE A 12 -90.55 -25.20 -24.20
CA PHE A 12 -90.78 -25.61 -25.59
C PHE A 12 -92.25 -25.41 -25.99
N LYS A 13 -92.49 -24.96 -27.23
CA LYS A 13 -93.85 -24.82 -27.79
C LYS A 13 -94.45 -26.19 -28.09
N LYS A 14 -95.72 -26.40 -27.75
CA LYS A 14 -96.46 -27.64 -28.04
C LYS A 14 -96.88 -27.70 -29.51
N SER A 15 -96.76 -28.88 -30.14
CA SER A 15 -97.14 -29.17 -31.53
C SER A 15 -97.99 -30.44 -31.61
N LEU A 16 -98.86 -30.55 -32.61
CA LEU A 16 -99.75 -31.71 -32.85
C LEU A 16 -98.99 -33.02 -33.11
N PHE A 17 -97.75 -32.93 -33.60
CA PHE A 17 -96.80 -34.03 -33.69
C PHE A 17 -95.48 -33.57 -33.04
N GLY A 18 -95.02 -34.28 -32.01
CA GLY A 18 -93.83 -33.90 -31.25
C GLY A 18 -93.36 -35.00 -30.31
N TYR A 19 -92.21 -34.79 -29.68
CA TYR A 19 -91.67 -35.70 -28.67
C TYR A 19 -92.53 -35.70 -27.40
N LYS A 20 -92.53 -36.83 -26.67
CA LYS A 20 -93.22 -36.93 -25.39
C LYS A 20 -92.54 -36.04 -24.37
N THR A 21 -93.31 -35.13 -23.78
CA THR A 21 -92.81 -34.13 -22.81
C THR A 21 -92.07 -34.77 -21.64
N GLN A 22 -92.60 -35.85 -21.05
CA GLN A 22 -91.95 -36.54 -19.93
C GLN A 22 -90.58 -37.17 -20.24
N GLU A 23 -90.41 -37.74 -21.44
CA GLU A 23 -89.12 -38.33 -21.85
C GLU A 23 -88.10 -37.22 -22.16
N VAL A 24 -88.55 -36.08 -22.69
CA VAL A 24 -87.71 -34.91 -22.94
C VAL A 24 -87.29 -34.24 -21.63
N ASP A 25 -88.21 -34.06 -20.69
CA ASP A 25 -87.93 -33.45 -19.38
C ASP A 25 -86.91 -34.30 -18.60
N ALA A 26 -87.11 -35.62 -18.50
CA ALA A 26 -86.16 -36.51 -17.84
C ALA A 26 -84.76 -36.51 -18.47
N TYR A 27 -84.69 -36.36 -19.81
CA TYR A 27 -83.41 -36.24 -20.51
C TYR A 27 -82.75 -34.87 -20.29
N LEU A 28 -83.54 -33.79 -20.24
CA LEU A 28 -83.04 -32.44 -19.94
C LEU A 28 -82.55 -32.34 -18.50
N ASP A 29 -83.19 -33.00 -17.54
CA ASP A 29 -82.72 -33.07 -16.15
C ASP A 29 -81.35 -33.73 -16.07
N SER A 30 -81.18 -34.88 -16.75
CA SER A 30 -79.90 -35.59 -16.84
C SER A 30 -78.81 -34.74 -17.51
N ILE A 31 -79.14 -34.04 -18.60
CA ILE A 31 -78.21 -33.09 -19.24
C ILE A 31 -77.86 -31.95 -18.30
N ASN A 32 -78.82 -31.41 -17.55
CA ASN A 32 -78.59 -30.27 -16.67
C ASN A 32 -77.64 -30.63 -15.53
N GLU A 33 -77.80 -31.82 -14.92
CA GLU A 33 -76.88 -32.32 -13.89
C GLU A 33 -75.43 -32.45 -14.41
N ASP A 34 -75.25 -33.12 -15.56
CA ASP A 34 -73.93 -33.29 -16.17
C ASP A 34 -73.32 -31.95 -16.60
N TYR A 35 -74.14 -31.04 -17.14
CA TYR A 35 -73.70 -29.73 -17.58
C TYR A 35 -73.32 -28.82 -16.40
N GLU A 36 -74.06 -28.86 -15.29
CA GLU A 36 -73.71 -28.12 -14.08
C GLU A 36 -72.37 -28.60 -13.51
N LYS A 37 -72.15 -29.93 -13.47
CA LYS A 37 -70.88 -30.51 -13.05
C LYS A 37 -69.71 -30.04 -13.94
N LEU A 38 -69.85 -30.16 -15.26
CA LEU A 38 -68.85 -29.70 -16.22
C LEU A 38 -68.60 -28.19 -16.11
N TYR A 39 -69.66 -27.40 -15.88
CA TYR A 39 -69.56 -25.96 -15.74
C TYR A 39 -68.77 -25.56 -14.49
N LYS A 40 -69.03 -26.20 -13.34
CA LYS A 40 -68.27 -26.01 -12.10
C LYS A 40 -66.81 -26.42 -12.27
N GLU A 41 -66.54 -27.62 -12.79
CA GLU A 41 -65.18 -28.09 -13.06
C GLU A 41 -64.43 -27.15 -14.00
N ASN A 42 -65.10 -26.60 -15.02
CA ASN A 42 -64.48 -25.64 -15.95
C ASN A 42 -64.05 -24.33 -15.25
N ILE A 43 -64.88 -23.82 -14.33
CA ILE A 43 -64.56 -22.63 -13.53
C ILE A 43 -63.37 -22.92 -12.63
N GLU A 44 -63.40 -24.03 -11.88
CA GLU A 44 -62.32 -24.41 -10.97
C GLU A 44 -60.99 -24.61 -11.72
N LEU A 45 -61.02 -25.24 -12.89
CA LEU A 45 -59.84 -25.42 -13.74
C LEU A 45 -59.31 -24.09 -14.26
N LYS A 46 -60.18 -23.16 -14.66
CA LYS A 46 -59.77 -21.81 -15.10
C LYS A 46 -59.11 -21.03 -13.98
N ASP A 47 -59.66 -21.07 -12.77
CA ASP A 47 -59.07 -20.43 -11.60
C ASP A 47 -57.71 -21.04 -11.28
N LYS A 48 -57.60 -22.38 -11.31
CA LYS A 48 -56.34 -23.08 -11.08
C LYS A 48 -55.29 -22.72 -12.13
N ILE A 49 -55.67 -22.63 -13.40
CA ILE A 49 -54.77 -22.18 -14.49
C ILE A 49 -54.31 -20.75 -14.22
N SER A 50 -55.21 -19.85 -13.80
CA SER A 50 -54.86 -18.46 -13.50
C SER A 50 -53.82 -18.38 -12.38
N ILE A 51 -54.05 -19.10 -11.26
CA ILE A 51 -53.12 -19.14 -10.13
C ILE A 51 -51.76 -19.71 -10.54
N LEU A 52 -51.74 -20.85 -11.24
CA LEU A 52 -50.49 -21.48 -11.68
C LEU A 52 -49.72 -20.59 -12.66
N THR A 53 -50.43 -19.89 -13.55
CA THR A 53 -49.81 -18.95 -14.50
C THR A 53 -49.13 -17.79 -13.77
N GLU A 54 -49.76 -17.26 -12.73
CA GLU A 54 -49.19 -16.18 -11.94
C GLU A 54 -47.98 -16.66 -11.12
N GLN A 55 -48.02 -17.87 -10.56
CA GLN A 55 -46.86 -18.48 -9.90
C GLN A 55 -45.69 -18.66 -10.86
N ILE A 56 -45.94 -19.16 -12.07
CA ILE A 56 -44.89 -19.30 -13.11
C ILE A 56 -44.27 -17.94 -13.42
N ARG A 57 -45.07 -16.89 -13.56
CA ARG A 57 -44.57 -15.53 -13.78
C ARG A 57 -43.66 -15.07 -12.63
N GLN A 58 -44.06 -15.30 -11.39
CA GLN A 58 -43.22 -14.96 -10.22
C GLN A 58 -41.90 -15.73 -10.21
N TYR A 59 -41.93 -17.03 -10.53
CA TYR A 59 -40.71 -17.83 -10.62
C TYR A 59 -39.78 -17.34 -11.73
N ASN A 60 -40.31 -16.99 -12.90
CA ASN A 60 -39.50 -16.45 -14.00
C ASN A 60 -38.83 -15.12 -13.60
N ASN A 61 -39.55 -14.22 -12.94
CA ASN A 61 -38.99 -12.95 -12.44
C ASN A 61 -37.90 -13.18 -11.38
N LEU A 62 -38.11 -14.16 -10.49
CA LEU A 62 -37.13 -14.54 -9.49
C LEU A 62 -35.87 -15.12 -10.15
N GLU A 63 -36.04 -16.00 -11.13
CA GLU A 63 -34.93 -16.59 -11.90
C GLU A 63 -34.11 -15.51 -12.62
N GLU A 64 -34.77 -14.54 -13.25
CA GLU A 64 -34.09 -13.41 -13.91
C GLU A 64 -33.31 -12.56 -12.90
N THR A 65 -33.91 -12.25 -11.75
CA THR A 65 -33.27 -11.51 -10.68
C THR A 65 -32.05 -12.25 -10.13
N LEU A 66 -32.16 -13.56 -9.93
CA LEU A 66 -31.06 -14.41 -9.48
C LEU A 66 -29.92 -14.44 -10.50
N LYS A 67 -30.23 -14.63 -11.79
CA LYS A 67 -29.24 -14.58 -12.87
C LYS A 67 -28.52 -13.24 -12.92
N SER A 68 -29.26 -12.13 -12.85
CA SER A 68 -28.68 -10.78 -12.82
C SER A 68 -27.76 -10.60 -11.61
N THR A 69 -28.22 -11.03 -10.43
CA THR A 69 -27.43 -10.93 -9.18
C THR A 69 -26.14 -11.76 -9.26
N LEU A 70 -26.19 -12.96 -9.84
CA LEU A 70 -25.01 -13.81 -10.04
C LEU A 70 -23.99 -13.15 -10.98
N VAL A 71 -24.44 -12.54 -12.07
CA VAL A 71 -23.57 -11.81 -13.00
C VAL A 71 -22.91 -10.62 -12.31
N ILE A 72 -23.68 -9.85 -11.53
CA ILE A 72 -23.14 -8.73 -10.75
C ILE A 72 -22.11 -9.23 -9.74
N ALA A 73 -22.44 -10.27 -8.96
CA ALA A 73 -21.52 -10.84 -7.98
C ALA A 73 -20.22 -11.32 -8.61
N GLN A 74 -20.29 -11.98 -9.77
CA GLN A 74 -19.11 -12.39 -10.53
C GLN A 74 -18.29 -11.18 -11.00
N SER A 75 -18.93 -10.18 -11.61
CA SER A 75 -18.26 -8.96 -12.08
C SER A 75 -17.58 -8.22 -10.93
N THR A 76 -18.23 -8.12 -9.76
CA THR A 76 -17.67 -7.49 -8.57
C THR A 76 -16.48 -8.30 -8.04
N ALA A 77 -16.56 -9.63 -8.01
CA ALA A 77 -15.44 -10.46 -7.58
C ALA A 77 -14.21 -10.30 -8.50
N ASP A 78 -14.44 -10.26 -9.81
CA ASP A 78 -13.39 -10.04 -10.81
C ASP A 78 -12.77 -8.63 -10.69
N GLU A 79 -13.59 -7.61 -10.47
CA GLU A 79 -13.15 -6.23 -10.27
C GLU A 79 -12.32 -6.07 -8.98
N VAL A 80 -12.77 -6.67 -7.87
CA VAL A 80 -12.03 -6.70 -6.61
C VAL A 80 -10.68 -7.38 -6.79
N THR A 81 -10.65 -8.53 -7.47
CA THR A 81 -9.41 -9.28 -7.71
C THR A 81 -8.44 -8.48 -8.59
N THR A 82 -8.95 -7.84 -9.66
CA THR A 82 -8.15 -7.03 -10.57
C THR A 82 -7.59 -5.79 -9.87
N SER A 83 -8.41 -5.11 -9.07
CA SER A 83 -8.00 -3.95 -8.28
C SER A 83 -6.95 -4.32 -7.23
N ALA A 84 -7.12 -5.45 -6.54
CA ALA A 84 -6.15 -5.96 -5.57
C ALA A 84 -4.80 -6.28 -6.23
N ARG A 85 -4.80 -6.94 -7.40
CA ARG A 85 -3.58 -7.22 -8.17
C ARG A 85 -2.85 -5.95 -8.58
N LYS A 86 -3.57 -4.97 -9.14
CA LYS A 86 -2.99 -3.69 -9.54
C LYS A 86 -2.40 -2.93 -8.35
N LYS A 87 -3.09 -2.93 -7.20
CA LYS A 87 -2.55 -2.32 -5.96
C LYS A 87 -1.30 -3.04 -5.48
N ALA A 88 -1.27 -4.37 -5.53
CA ALA A 88 -0.10 -5.15 -5.15
C ALA A 88 1.11 -4.84 -6.05
N GLU A 89 0.91 -4.76 -7.37
CA GLU A 89 1.95 -4.36 -8.33
C GLU A 89 2.51 -2.98 -8.02
N LEU A 90 1.64 -1.99 -7.75
CA LEU A 90 2.06 -0.63 -7.39
C LEU A 90 2.84 -0.59 -6.07
N ILE A 91 2.45 -1.39 -5.07
CA ILE A 91 3.18 -1.47 -3.79
C ILE A 91 4.57 -2.06 -4.01
N ILE A 92 4.70 -3.09 -4.85
CA ILE A 92 5.98 -3.70 -5.18
C ILE A 92 6.87 -2.69 -5.90
N GLU A 93 6.33 -1.99 -6.92
CA GLU A 93 7.07 -0.97 -7.67
C GLU A 93 7.56 0.17 -6.77
N ASP A 94 6.69 0.70 -5.90
CA ASP A 94 7.04 1.77 -4.96
C ASP A 94 8.11 1.31 -3.94
N ALA A 95 7.99 0.08 -3.45
CA ALA A 95 8.98 -0.51 -2.56
C ALA A 95 10.34 -0.69 -3.24
N GLU A 96 10.37 -1.11 -4.51
CA GLU A 96 11.60 -1.24 -5.30
C GLU A 96 12.26 0.12 -5.54
N ILE A 97 11.49 1.15 -5.89
CA ILE A 97 12.00 2.51 -6.09
C ILE A 97 12.57 3.05 -4.77
N THR A 98 11.83 2.92 -3.68
CA THR A 98 12.26 3.38 -2.36
C THR A 98 13.54 2.66 -1.90
N ALA A 99 13.62 1.34 -2.12
CA ALA A 99 14.81 0.56 -1.80
C ALA A 99 16.02 1.02 -2.63
N LYS A 100 15.85 1.25 -3.94
CA LYS A 100 16.92 1.78 -4.80
C LYS A 100 17.39 3.15 -4.35
N ASN A 101 16.47 4.06 -4.02
CA ASN A 101 16.82 5.39 -3.52
C ASN A 101 17.62 5.30 -2.23
N LYS A 102 17.19 4.47 -1.28
CA LYS A 102 17.88 4.27 0.00
C LYS A 102 19.28 3.67 -0.17
N ILE A 103 19.47 2.76 -1.14
CA ILE A 103 20.79 2.23 -1.48
C ILE A 103 21.68 3.33 -2.05
N ASN A 104 21.15 4.15 -2.96
CA ASN A 104 21.91 5.25 -3.56
C ASN A 104 22.32 6.29 -2.51
N GLU A 105 21.42 6.69 -1.62
CA GLU A 105 21.71 7.59 -0.49
C GLU A 105 22.84 7.02 0.39
N ALA A 106 22.76 5.75 0.76
CA ALA A 106 23.79 5.09 1.56
C ALA A 106 25.15 5.03 0.82
N LEU A 107 25.15 4.80 -0.51
CA LEU A 107 26.36 4.81 -1.32
C LEU A 107 26.99 6.21 -1.39
N GLU A 108 26.18 7.26 -1.53
CA GLU A 108 26.67 8.64 -1.49
C GLU A 108 27.28 8.98 -0.13
N GLU A 109 26.63 8.60 0.97
CA GLU A 109 27.14 8.80 2.32
C GLU A 109 28.48 8.09 2.53
N VAL A 110 28.59 6.81 2.12
CA VAL A 110 29.85 6.06 2.17
C VAL A 110 30.96 6.74 1.36
N ASN A 111 30.64 7.28 0.19
CA ASN A 111 31.62 8.00 -0.63
C ASN A 111 32.06 9.32 0.00
N ASN A 112 31.15 10.04 0.66
CA ASN A 112 31.48 11.25 1.41
C ASN A 112 32.40 10.93 2.59
N ILE A 113 32.06 9.92 3.41
CA ILE A 113 32.87 9.48 4.54
C ILE A 113 34.27 9.06 4.06
N LYS A 114 34.37 8.31 2.96
CA LYS A 114 35.68 7.94 2.38
C LYS A 114 36.50 9.17 1.98
N ARG A 115 35.87 10.19 1.39
CA ARG A 115 36.54 11.42 1.00
C ARG A 115 37.03 12.21 2.21
N GLU A 116 36.21 12.32 3.24
CA GLU A 116 36.59 12.94 4.51
C GLU A 116 37.75 12.20 5.18
N TYR A 117 37.69 10.87 5.21
CA TYR A 117 38.77 10.04 5.72
C TYR A 117 40.10 10.28 4.98
N GLU A 118 40.09 10.30 3.66
CA GLU A 118 41.29 10.58 2.87
C GLU A 118 41.82 12.01 3.07
N ASN A 119 40.95 12.99 3.25
CA ASN A 119 41.35 14.36 3.58
C ASN A 119 41.99 14.43 4.97
N LEU A 120 41.36 13.86 5.99
CA LEU A 120 41.89 13.81 7.35
C LEU A 120 43.24 13.09 7.40
N LYS A 121 43.38 11.99 6.68
CA LYS A 121 44.65 11.26 6.55
C LYS A 121 45.74 12.17 5.99
N LYS A 122 45.46 12.92 4.91
CA LYS A 122 46.42 13.90 4.35
C LYS A 122 46.78 14.98 5.36
N GLU A 123 45.81 15.52 6.09
CA GLU A 123 46.05 16.52 7.14
C GLU A 123 46.99 15.99 8.23
N ILE A 124 46.80 14.73 8.66
CA ILE A 124 47.70 14.08 9.63
C ILE A 124 49.13 13.97 9.08
N TYR A 125 49.32 13.58 7.82
CA TYR A 125 50.65 13.52 7.21
C TYR A 125 51.31 14.90 7.11
N ILE A 126 50.56 15.93 6.73
CA ILE A 126 51.05 17.31 6.67
C ILE A 126 51.43 17.79 8.07
N PHE A 127 50.58 17.55 9.07
CA PHE A 127 50.84 17.90 10.46
C PHE A 127 52.10 17.21 10.97
N LYS A 128 52.22 15.89 10.78
CA LYS A 128 53.40 15.11 11.16
C LYS A 128 54.67 15.70 10.55
N THR A 129 54.66 15.97 9.25
CA THR A 129 55.82 16.52 8.53
C THR A 129 56.21 17.90 9.07
N ARG A 130 55.24 18.79 9.26
CA ARG A 130 55.48 20.14 9.83
C ARG A 130 56.03 20.06 11.23
N TYR A 131 55.50 19.15 12.06
CA TYR A 131 55.93 18.99 13.44
C TYR A 131 57.33 18.39 13.53
N GLU A 132 57.66 17.38 12.71
CA GLU A 132 59.01 16.84 12.60
C GLU A 132 60.03 17.92 12.17
N SER A 133 59.69 18.74 11.17
CA SER A 133 60.53 19.87 10.76
C SER A 133 60.71 20.90 11.86
N PHE A 134 59.65 21.22 12.60
CA PHE A 134 59.70 22.13 13.74
C PHE A 134 60.65 21.62 14.83
N ILE A 135 60.50 20.36 15.25
CA ILE A 135 61.36 19.76 16.28
C ILE A 135 62.83 19.72 15.82
N LYS A 136 63.09 19.34 14.56
CA LYS A 136 64.46 19.37 14.00
C LYS A 136 65.07 20.76 14.03
N ALA A 137 64.31 21.79 13.65
CA ALA A 137 64.78 23.18 13.71
C ALA A 137 65.08 23.64 15.14
N GLN A 138 64.23 23.28 16.10
CA GLN A 138 64.47 23.58 17.52
C GLN A 138 65.73 22.87 18.05
N LEU A 139 65.93 21.61 17.66
CA LEU A 139 67.12 20.85 18.06
C LEU A 139 68.40 21.47 17.47
N MET A 140 68.41 21.82 16.18
CA MET A 140 69.53 22.54 15.56
C MET A 140 69.83 23.88 16.26
N SER A 141 68.79 24.65 16.62
CA SER A 141 68.98 25.92 17.34
C SER A 141 69.60 25.73 18.73
N ILE A 142 69.27 24.63 19.42
CA ILE A 142 69.87 24.30 20.71
C ILE A 142 71.33 23.88 20.53
N GLU A 143 71.62 23.02 19.57
CA GLU A 143 73.00 22.62 19.24
C GLU A 143 73.86 23.82 18.87
N GLU A 144 73.36 24.73 18.03
CA GLU A 144 74.05 25.97 17.67
C GLU A 144 74.26 26.89 18.88
N PHE A 145 73.28 27.00 19.78
CA PHE A 145 73.42 27.76 21.02
C PHE A 145 74.54 27.20 21.92
N PHE A 146 74.60 25.88 22.10
CA PHE A 146 75.62 25.24 22.92
C PHE A 146 77.02 25.30 22.29
N ASN A 147 77.14 25.09 20.98
CA ASN A 147 78.42 25.22 20.27
C ASN A 147 78.99 26.65 20.42
N ASN A 148 78.15 27.68 20.24
CA ASN A 148 78.54 29.07 20.46
C ASN A 148 78.87 29.39 21.93
N PHE A 149 78.33 28.62 22.88
CA PHE A 149 78.64 28.76 24.29
C PHE A 149 79.99 28.11 24.63
N GLU A 150 80.29 26.94 24.08
CA GLU A 150 81.59 26.26 24.23
C GLU A 150 82.73 27.07 23.59
N GLU A 151 82.56 27.60 22.38
CA GLU A 151 83.56 28.49 21.75
C GLU A 151 83.88 29.72 22.61
N LYS A 152 82.87 30.29 23.30
CA LYS A 152 83.05 31.43 24.21
C LYS A 152 83.73 31.07 25.53
N ILE A 153 83.75 29.80 25.92
CA ILE A 153 84.51 29.32 27.09
C ILE A 153 85.97 29.15 26.69
N ASP A 154 86.25 28.48 25.57
CA ASP A 154 87.62 28.29 25.06
C ASP A 154 88.31 29.65 24.78
N GLU A 155 87.62 30.64 24.23
CA GLU A 155 88.19 31.99 24.03
C GLU A 155 88.53 32.74 25.33
N ARG A 156 87.89 32.39 26.45
CA ARG A 156 88.18 32.99 27.76
C ARG A 156 89.35 32.32 28.45
N ASP A 157 89.53 31.03 28.25
CA ASP A 157 90.65 30.28 28.82
C ASP A 157 91.98 30.64 28.10
N ASP A 158 91.93 31.03 26.82
CA ASP A 158 93.10 31.53 26.07
C ASP A 158 93.49 32.98 26.42
N LYS A 159 92.58 33.77 27.00
CA LYS A 159 92.87 35.13 27.53
C LYS A 159 93.17 35.05 29.03
N GLY A 160 94.25 34.34 29.36
CA GLY A 160 94.83 34.33 30.70
C GLY A 160 94.99 35.73 31.28
N ILE A 161 94.66 35.86 32.56
CA ILE A 161 94.65 37.06 33.38
C ILE A 161 95.90 37.93 33.13
N ILE A 162 95.73 39.10 32.50
CA ILE A 162 96.74 40.16 32.54
C ILE A 162 96.47 40.99 33.79
N ILE A 163 97.16 40.67 34.88
CA ILE A 163 97.26 41.56 36.05
C ILE A 163 98.21 42.69 35.63
N ASN A 164 97.68 43.87 35.34
CA ASN A 164 98.49 45.08 35.23
C ASN A 164 98.89 45.52 36.64
N ASP A 165 100.13 45.19 37.02
CA ASP A 165 100.89 45.88 38.07
C ASP A 165 101.15 47.31 37.59
N ASP A 166 100.46 48.29 38.17
CA ASP A 166 101.03 49.61 38.52
C ASP A 166 99.93 50.53 39.06
N LEU A 167 99.96 50.81 40.36
CA LEU A 167 100.05 52.17 40.92
C LEU A 167 100.20 52.10 42.45
N LYS A 168 101.39 52.51 42.89
CA LYS A 168 101.80 52.77 44.27
C LYS A 168 101.10 54.01 44.87
N GLU A 169 101.00 53.98 46.21
CA GLU A 169 100.96 55.10 47.17
C GLU A 169 99.74 56.04 47.07
N VAL A 170 99.08 56.49 48.15
CA VAL A 170 99.56 56.86 49.48
C VAL A 170 98.39 56.87 50.48
N ASP A 171 98.73 56.64 51.75
CA ASP A 171 98.16 57.21 52.98
C ASP A 171 96.66 57.04 53.32
N ASN A 172 96.43 56.33 54.44
CA ASN A 172 95.55 56.89 55.46
C ASN A 172 96.11 56.66 56.87
N LEU A 173 96.28 57.78 57.57
CA LEU A 173 96.55 57.90 58.99
C LEU A 173 95.37 57.37 59.83
N GLY A 174 95.71 56.77 60.98
CA GLY A 174 94.97 56.98 62.23
C GLY A 174 93.97 55.90 62.65
N ALA A 175 94.38 55.06 63.61
CA ALA A 175 93.93 55.10 65.01
C ALA A 175 94.74 54.12 65.86
#